data_AF-A0A8S8ZCN7-F1
#
_entry.id   AF-A0A8S8ZCN7-F1
#
_cell.length_a   1.000
_cell.length_b   1.000
_cell.length_c   1.000
_cell.angle_alpha   90.00
_cell.angle_beta   90.00
_cell.angle_gamma   90.00
#
_symmetry.space_group_name_H-M   'P 1'
#
loop_
_entity.id
_entity.type
_entity.pdbx_description
1 polymer ?
#
loop_
_entity_poly.entity_id
_entity_poly.type
_entity_poly.pdbx_seq_one_letter_code
_entity_poly.pdbx_strand_id
1 'polypeptide(L)'
;MATILTSIPKDANVTKIDYEGPRIALYTDKPRFLMENNEIISNLVNQIKKRIVIRTDEKIRKSEEDARKILDTLVPDDAGL
;
A
#
# COMPACT_ATOMS: atom_id res chain seq x y z
N MET A 1 -12.59 -9.81 12.36
CA MET A 1 -11.21 -10.04 11.86
C MET A 1 -11.13 -11.05 10.72
N ALA A 2 -12.04 -12.04 10.62
CA ALA A 2 -11.97 -13.08 9.59
C ALA A 2 -12.24 -12.62 8.14
N THR A 3 -13.21 -11.73 7.89
CA THR A 3 -13.71 -11.45 6.52
C THR A 3 -12.71 -10.73 5.60
N ILE A 4 -11.79 -9.96 6.19
CA ILE A 4 -10.84 -9.11 5.46
C ILE A 4 -9.74 -9.97 4.84
N LEU A 5 -9.20 -10.92 5.60
CA LEU A 5 -8.18 -11.87 5.13
C LEU A 5 -8.73 -12.88 4.12
N THR A 6 -10.03 -13.20 4.16
CA THR A 6 -10.65 -14.15 3.22
C THR A 6 -10.94 -13.53 1.85
N SER A 7 -11.23 -12.22 1.82
CA SER A 7 -11.56 -11.51 0.57
C SER A 7 -10.34 -10.91 -0.12
N ILE A 8 -9.20 -10.82 0.57
CA ILE A 8 -7.94 -10.37 0.01
C ILE A 8 -7.23 -11.57 -0.63
N PRO A 9 -6.81 -11.50 -1.90
CA PRO A 9 -6.02 -12.53 -2.53
C PRO A 9 -4.74 -12.78 -1.72
N LYS A 10 -4.41 -14.05 -1.47
CA LYS A 10 -3.13 -14.43 -0.86
C LYS A 10 -1.93 -13.87 -1.63
N ASP A 11 -2.10 -13.59 -2.93
CA ASP A 11 -1.10 -12.95 -3.78
C ASP A 11 -0.74 -11.51 -3.38
N ALA A 12 -1.69 -10.77 -2.78
CA ALA A 12 -1.45 -9.42 -2.28
C ALA A 12 -0.57 -9.38 -1.01
N ASN A 13 -0.30 -10.56 -0.43
CA ASN A 13 0.55 -10.80 0.73
C ASN A 13 0.51 -9.65 1.75
N VAL A 14 -0.67 -9.48 2.35
CA VAL A 14 -0.90 -8.46 3.37
C VAL A 14 -0.22 -8.90 4.64
N THR A 15 0.81 -8.16 5.04
CA THR A 15 1.66 -8.46 6.19
C THR A 15 1.07 -7.94 7.49
N LYS A 16 0.39 -6.79 7.45
CA LYS A 16 -0.19 -6.16 8.65
C LYS A 16 -1.48 -5.40 8.33
N ILE A 17 -2.39 -5.38 9.30
CA ILE A 17 -3.62 -4.59 9.27
C ILE A 17 -3.64 -3.72 10.52
N ASP A 18 -3.65 -2.40 10.35
CA ASP A 18 -3.74 -1.43 11.45
C ASP A 18 -4.98 -0.53 11.29
N TYR A 19 -5.46 -0.01 12.40
CA TYR A 19 -6.57 0.94 12.43
C TYR A 19 -6.04 2.35 12.70
N GLU A 20 -5.80 3.12 11.64
CA GLU A 20 -5.37 4.52 11.70
C GLU A 20 -6.60 5.43 11.83
N GLY A 21 -7.18 5.47 13.03
CA GLY A 21 -8.36 6.28 13.36
C GLY A 21 -9.60 5.85 12.56
N PRO A 22 -10.16 6.70 11.67
CA PRO A 22 -11.31 6.32 10.85
C PRO A 22 -10.96 5.44 9.65
N ARG A 23 -9.66 5.18 9.41
CA ARG A 23 -9.15 4.45 8.24
C ARG A 23 -8.56 3.10 8.66
N ILE A 24 -8.67 2.12 7.79
CA ILE A 24 -8.01 0.81 7.94
C ILE A 24 -6.77 0.83 7.04
N ALA A 25 -5.59 0.75 7.63
CA ALA A 25 -4.32 0.66 6.93
C ALA A 25 -3.96 -0.81 6.67
N LEU A 26 -3.77 -1.16 5.39
CA LEU A 26 -3.30 -2.46 4.95
C LEU A 26 -1.85 -2.33 4.50
N TYR A 27 -0.95 -3.08 5.11
CA TYR A 27 0.46 -3.15 4.73
C TYR A 27 0.68 -4.33 3.80
N THR A 28 1.38 -4.09 2.68
CA THR A 28 1.74 -5.11 1.68
C THR A 28 3.22 -5.02 1.33
N ASP A 29 3.83 -6.17 1.05
CA ASP A 29 5.16 -6.27 0.44
C ASP A 29 5.12 -6.17 -1.10
N LYS A 30 3.94 -6.29 -1.71
CA LYS A 30 3.71 -6.29 -3.16
C LYS A 30 2.72 -5.20 -3.56
N PRO A 31 3.12 -3.91 -3.49
CA PRO A 31 2.25 -2.80 -3.86
C PRO A 31 1.74 -2.89 -5.31
N ARG A 32 2.57 -3.44 -6.21
CA ARG A 32 2.24 -3.54 -7.65
C ARG A 32 0.99 -4.41 -7.91
N PHE A 33 0.87 -5.52 -7.18
CA PHE A 33 -0.28 -6.42 -7.33
C PHE A 33 -1.60 -5.75 -6.92
N LEU A 34 -1.57 -4.93 -5.87
CA LEU A 34 -2.74 -4.19 -5.41
C LEU A 34 -3.11 -3.02 -6.35
N MET A 35 -2.13 -2.43 -7.02
CA MET A 35 -2.39 -1.40 -8.04
C MET A 35 -3.06 -1.98 -9.28
N GLU A 36 -2.68 -3.19 -9.71
CA GLU A 36 -3.31 -3.87 -10.85
C GLU A 36 -4.71 -4.39 -10.51
N ASN A 37 -4.95 -4.81 -9.27
CA ASN A 37 -6.23 -5.39 -8.83
C ASN A 37 -7.10 -4.42 -8.03
N ASN A 38 -7.31 -3.21 -8.55
CA ASN A 38 -8.05 -2.15 -7.85
C ASN A 38 -9.54 -2.50 -7.58
N GLU A 39 -10.14 -3.39 -8.38
CA GLU A 39 -11.52 -3.85 -8.19
C GLU A 39 -11.71 -4.60 -6.86
N ILE A 40 -10.70 -5.36 -6.44
CA ILE A 40 -10.73 -6.14 -5.20
C ILE A 40 -10.84 -5.22 -4.00
N ILE A 41 -10.05 -4.14 -3.99
CA ILE A 41 -10.08 -3.12 -2.94
C ILE A 41 -11.42 -2.41 -2.93
N SER A 42 -11.98 -2.07 -4.10
CA SER A 42 -13.29 -1.41 -4.21
C SER A 42 -14.42 -2.27 -3.65
N ASN A 43 -14.41 -3.58 -3.93
CA ASN A 43 -15.37 -4.54 -3.37
C ASN A 43 -15.23 -4.67 -1.85
N LEU A 44 -13.99 -4.70 -1.35
CA LEU A 44 -13.69 -4.78 0.08
C LEU A 44 -14.18 -3.53 0.83
N VAL A 45 -13.94 -2.33 0.28
CA VAL A 45 -14.47 -1.06 0.82
C VAL A 45 -15.99 -1.08 0.85
N ASN A 46 -16.63 -1.62 -0.21
CA ASN A 46 -18.10 -1.71 -0.30
C ASN A 46 -18.71 -2.66 0.73
N GLN A 47 -18.04 -3.77 1.06
CA GLN A 47 -18.48 -4.72 2.09
C GLN A 47 -18.27 -4.19 3.51
N ILE A 48 -17.10 -3.60 3.78
CA ILE A 48 -16.71 -3.16 5.12
C ILE A 48 -17.31 -1.78 5.46
N LYS A 49 -17.68 -0.99 4.45
CA LYS A 49 -18.18 0.39 4.57
C LYS A 49 -17.22 1.31 5.35
N LYS A 50 -15.92 1.01 5.32
CA LYS A 50 -14.86 1.84 5.91
C LYS A 50 -13.80 2.20 4.87
N ARG A 51 -13.13 3.32 5.09
CA ARG A 51 -12.06 3.79 4.21
C ARG A 51 -10.80 2.94 4.42
N ILE A 52 -10.34 2.30 3.36
CA ILE A 52 -9.14 1.47 3.36
C ILE A 52 -7.99 2.26 2.73
N VAL A 53 -6.82 2.19 3.33
CA VAL A 53 -5.58 2.81 2.84
C VAL A 53 -4.55 1.71 2.67
N ILE A 54 -3.87 1.72 1.52
CA ILE A 54 -2.82 0.76 1.22
C ILE A 54 -1.48 1.43 1.54
N ARG A 55 -0.64 0.74 2.30
CA ARG A 55 0.71 1.15 2.66
C ARG A 55 1.69 0.07 2.21
N THR A 56 2.88 0.50 1.82
CA THR A 56 4.02 -0.41 1.63
C THR A 56 4.54 -0.84 2.99
N ASP A 57 4.88 -2.12 3.12
CA ASP A 57 5.56 -2.65 4.31
C ASP A 57 6.89 -1.92 4.53
N GLU A 58 7.28 -1.72 5.78
CA GLU A 58 8.55 -1.08 6.14
C GLU A 58 9.76 -1.85 5.59
N LYS A 59 9.65 -3.17 5.45
CA LYS A 59 10.74 -4.03 4.95
C LYS A 59 11.15 -3.75 3.50
N ILE A 60 10.21 -3.26 2.67
CA ILE A 60 10.49 -2.96 1.26
C ILE A 60 10.85 -1.49 1.03
N ARG A 61 10.75 -0.65 2.06
CA ARG A 61 11.12 0.76 1.98
C ARG A 61 12.64 0.88 1.98
N LYS A 62 13.17 1.67 1.06
CA LYS A 62 14.58 2.05 1.06
C LYS A 62 14.84 3.11 2.14
N SER A 63 16.08 3.18 2.61
CA SER A 63 16.54 4.23 3.51
C SER A 63 16.37 5.61 2.88
N GLU A 64 16.20 6.64 3.71
CA GLU A 64 16.02 8.02 3.23
C GLU A 64 17.17 8.49 2.35
N GLU A 65 18.41 8.11 2.70
CA GLU A 65 19.61 8.46 1.94
C GLU A 65 19.63 7.84 0.54
N ASP A 66 19.27 6.56 0.42
CA ASP A 66 19.18 5.88 -0.87
C ASP A 66 18.02 6.43 -1.70
N ALA A 67 16.88 6.71 -1.06
CA ALA A 67 15.74 7.32 -1.71
C ALA A 67 16.08 8.70 -2.28
N ARG A 68 16.83 9.53 -1.53
CA ARG A 68 17.28 10.85 -2.00
C ARG A 68 18.19 10.74 -3.22
N LYS A 69 19.19 9.86 -3.20
CA LYS A 69 20.07 9.63 -4.37
C LYS A 69 19.30 9.18 -5.61
N ILE A 70 18.33 8.29 -5.42
CA ILE A 70 17.46 7.79 -6.49
C ILE A 70 16.62 8.94 -7.06
N LEU A 71 16.08 9.81 -6.19
CA LEU A 71 15.33 10.99 -6.61
C LEU A 71 16.22 11.96 -7.40
N ASP A 72 17.40 12.32 -6.90
CA ASP A 72 18.34 13.22 -7.60
C ASP A 72 18.75 12.68 -8.97
N THR A 73 18.76 11.35 -9.16
CA THR A 73 19.12 10.72 -10.45
C THR A 73 17.94 10.64 -11.42
N LEU A 74 16.73 10.40 -10.92
CA LEU A 74 15.54 10.17 -11.75
C LEU A 74 14.76 11.45 -12.05
N VAL A 75 14.85 12.44 -11.16
CA VAL A 75 14.17 13.72 -11.29
C VAL A 75 15.03 14.64 -12.15
N PRO A 76 14.50 15.21 -13.24
CA PRO A 76 15.21 16.23 -14.01
C PRO A 76 15.43 17.49 -13.16
N ASP A 77 16.59 18.14 -13.27
CA ASP A 77 16.90 19.40 -12.58
C ASP A 77 15.87 20.52 -12.86
N ASP A 78 15.15 20.44 -13.98
CA ASP A 78 14.08 21.37 -14.37
C ASP A 78 12.81 21.24 -13.53
N ALA A 79 12.69 20.18 -12.72
CA ALA A 79 11.51 19.91 -11.90
C ALA A 79 11.39 20.81 -10.66
N GLY A 80 12.43 21.59 -10.31
CA GLY A 80 12.40 22.55 -9.20
C GLY A 80 12.10 21.90 -7.84
N LEU A 81 12.79 20.80 -7.54
CA LEU A 81 12.62 19.99 -6.32
C LEU A 81 13.59 20.38 -5.21
#